data_AF-A0A1E3YFI7-F1
#
_entry.id   AF-A0A1E3YFI7-F1
#
_cell.length_a   1.000
_cell.length_b   1.000
_cell.length_c   1.000
_cell.angle_alpha   90.00
_cell.angle_beta   90.00
_cell.angle_gamma   90.00
#
_symmetry.space_group_name_H-M   'P 1'
#
loop_
_entity.id
_entity.type
_entity.pdbx_description
1 polymer ?
#
loop_
_entity_poly.entity_id
_entity_poly.type
_entity_poly.pdbx_seq_one_letter_code
_entity_poly.pdbx_strand_id
1 'polypeptide(L)'
;MPLLLLFALFMLGRGHNEPGGGFVAGLIVSAAYALQAFAFGVAAARRALLVDPERLLGVGLLVALGSGLLASAQGLPFLTALWWGGLGSPALFDVGVFLVVIGVVLTMTFTLAEA
;
A
#
# COMPACT_ATOMS: atom_id res chain seq x y z
N MET A 1 -14.60 -5.24 8.30
CA MET A 1 -13.13 -5.13 8.15
C MET A 1 -12.50 -6.36 7.49
N PRO A 2 -12.65 -7.59 8.01
CA PRO A 2 -11.84 -8.74 7.54
C PRO A 2 -12.00 -9.05 6.05
N LEU A 3 -13.22 -8.99 5.53
CA LEU A 3 -13.51 -9.24 4.12
C LEU A 3 -12.81 -8.25 3.18
N LEU A 4 -12.82 -6.95 3.53
CA LEU A 4 -12.19 -5.91 2.73
C LEU A 4 -10.66 -6.05 2.74
N LEU A 5 -10.08 -6.39 3.89
CA LEU A 5 -8.63 -6.63 3.99
C LEU A 5 -8.22 -7.86 3.18
N LEU A 6 -8.99 -8.94 3.25
CA LEU A 6 -8.75 -10.13 2.42
C LEU A 6 -8.86 -9.80 0.93
N PHE A 7 -9.87 -9.04 0.55
CA PHE A 7 -10.07 -8.62 -0.85
C PHE A 7 -8.96 -7.68 -1.34
N ALA A 8 -8.44 -6.80 -0.49
CA ALA A 8 -7.29 -5.97 -0.82
C ALA A 8 -6.03 -6.81 -1.06
N LEU A 9 -5.75 -7.81 -0.22
CA LEU A 9 -4.61 -8.72 -0.43
C LEU A 9 -4.76 -9.52 -1.72
N PHE A 10 -5.98 -9.97 -2.04
CA PHE A 10 -6.28 -10.61 -3.32
C PHE A 10 -6.01 -9.67 -4.50
N MET A 11 -6.48 -8.42 -4.43
CA MET A 11 -6.25 -7.42 -5.48
C MET A 11 -4.77 -7.08 -5.67
N LEU A 12 -3.99 -7.02 -4.58
CA LEU A 12 -2.56 -6.80 -4.63
C LEU A 12 -1.86 -7.93 -5.39
N GLY A 13 -2.17 -9.20 -5.07
CA GLY A 13 -1.58 -10.36 -5.73
C GLY A 13 -1.99 -10.54 -7.20
N ARG A 14 -3.21 -10.09 -7.55
CA ARG A 14 -3.76 -10.22 -8.91
C ARG A 14 -3.13 -9.27 -9.94
N GLY A 15 -2.60 -8.13 -9.48
CA GLY A 15 -2.11 -7.03 -10.34
C GLY A 15 -0.99 -7.39 -11.32
N HIS A 16 -0.35 -8.55 -11.15
CA HIS A 16 0.69 -9.04 -12.05
C HIS A 16 0.18 -9.47 -13.42
N ASN A 17 -1.01 -10.06 -13.48
CA ASN A 17 -1.50 -10.74 -14.69
C ASN A 17 -2.88 -10.26 -15.10
N GLU A 18 -3.63 -9.65 -14.19
CA GLU A 18 -5.02 -9.25 -14.39
C GLU A 18 -5.28 -7.91 -13.69
N PRO A 19 -6.43 -7.25 -13.95
CA PRO A 19 -6.76 -6.00 -13.29
C PRO A 19 -6.70 -6.10 -11.76
N GLY A 20 -5.93 -5.21 -11.13
CA GLY A 20 -5.62 -5.22 -9.71
C GLY A 20 -4.43 -4.30 -9.39
N GLY A 21 -3.62 -4.67 -8.39
CA GLY A 21 -2.35 -4.03 -8.07
C GLY A 21 -2.37 -3.19 -6.79
N GLY A 22 -1.21 -2.60 -6.50
CA GLY A 22 -0.96 -1.89 -5.23
C GLY A 22 -1.91 -0.73 -4.94
N PHE A 23 -2.24 0.06 -5.96
CA PHE A 23 -3.07 1.26 -5.80
C PHE A 23 -4.49 0.93 -5.34
N VAL A 24 -5.22 0.08 -6.09
CA VAL A 24 -6.59 -0.32 -5.75
C VAL A 24 -6.63 -1.08 -4.42
N ALA A 25 -5.67 -1.98 -4.17
CA ALA A 25 -5.58 -2.68 -2.90
C ALA A 25 -5.42 -1.70 -1.72
N GLY A 26 -4.58 -0.67 -1.87
CA GLY A 26 -4.37 0.36 -0.86
C GLY A 26 -5.64 1.18 -0.59
N LEU A 27 -6.40 1.51 -1.63
CA LEU A 27 -7.69 2.18 -1.49
C LEU A 27 -8.72 1.33 -0.74
N ILE A 28 -8.78 0.02 -1.01
CA ILE A 28 -9.71 -0.90 -0.33
C ILE A 28 -9.37 -0.98 1.17
N VAL A 29 -8.09 -1.10 1.53
CA VAL A 29 -7.65 -1.07 2.93
C VAL A 29 -8.03 0.27 3.56
N SER A 30 -7.77 1.38 2.87
CA SER A 30 -8.09 2.72 3.37
C SER A 30 -9.58 2.90 3.60
N ALA A 31 -10.42 2.43 2.67
CA ALA A 31 -11.87 2.45 2.80
C ALA A 31 -12.33 1.59 3.99
N ALA A 32 -11.69 0.45 4.23
CA ALA A 32 -11.98 -0.36 5.40
C ALA A 32 -11.73 0.46 6.68
N TYR A 33 -10.54 1.03 6.86
CA TYR A 33 -10.24 1.83 8.05
C TYR A 33 -11.05 3.13 8.15
N ALA A 34 -11.43 3.75 7.04
CA ALA A 34 -12.35 4.89 7.02
C ALA A 34 -13.75 4.48 7.54
N LEU A 35 -14.30 3.35 7.07
CA LEU A 35 -15.56 2.80 7.58
C LEU A 35 -15.47 2.46 9.08
N GLN A 36 -14.35 1.90 9.52
CA GLN A 36 -14.10 1.65 10.94
C GLN A 36 -14.11 2.96 11.75
N ALA A 37 -13.48 4.01 11.23
CA ALA A 37 -13.45 5.33 11.86
C ALA A 37 -14.84 5.97 11.93
N PHE A 38 -15.65 5.85 10.87
CA PHE A 38 -17.02 6.36 10.87
C PHE A 38 -17.93 5.60 11.83
N ALA A 39 -17.76 4.28 11.96
CA ALA A 39 -18.61 3.45 12.81
C ALA A 39 -18.24 3.53 14.31
N PHE A 40 -16.95 3.66 14.64
CA PHE A 40 -16.44 3.51 16.01
C PHE A 40 -15.53 4.66 16.47
N GLY A 41 -15.31 5.68 15.63
CA GLY A 41 -14.42 6.81 15.89
C GLY A 41 -12.98 6.57 15.42
N VAL A 42 -12.29 7.68 15.14
CA VAL A 42 -10.90 7.69 14.62
C VAL A 42 -9.93 7.02 15.60
N ALA A 43 -10.08 7.23 16.91
CA ALA A 43 -9.24 6.58 17.92
C ALA A 43 -9.31 5.04 17.87
N ALA A 44 -10.48 4.47 17.62
CA ALA A 44 -10.65 3.03 17.46
C ALA A 44 -10.00 2.53 16.16
N ALA A 45 -10.14 3.28 15.06
CA ALA A 45 -9.50 2.95 13.79
C ALA A 45 -7.96 3.01 13.87
N ARG A 46 -7.39 4.03 14.52
CA ARG A 46 -5.93 4.14 14.76
C ARG A 46 -5.42 2.98 15.61
N ARG A 47 -6.13 2.58 16.68
CA ARG A 47 -5.79 1.39 17.48
C ARG A 47 -5.83 0.10 16.67
N ALA A 48 -6.76 -0.03 15.73
CA ALA A 48 -6.85 -1.20 14.86
C ALA A 48 -5.73 -1.25 13.79
N LEU A 49 -5.25 -0.09 13.31
CA LEU A 49 -4.20 0.00 12.28
C LEU A 49 -2.82 -0.40 12.81
N LEU A 50 -2.57 -0.30 14.13
CA LEU A 50 -1.33 -0.63 14.85
C LEU A 50 -0.08 0.19 14.47
N VAL A 51 -0.10 0.92 13.36
CA VAL A 51 0.98 1.77 12.86
C VAL A 51 0.45 3.13 12.41
N ASP A 52 1.27 4.17 12.55
CA ASP A 52 0.91 5.52 12.11
C ASP A 52 0.84 5.58 10.56
N PRO A 53 -0.22 6.15 9.97
CA PRO A 53 -0.34 6.33 8.53
C PRO A 53 0.87 7.02 7.86
N GLU A 54 1.46 8.01 8.53
CA GLU A 54 2.61 8.75 8.04
C GLU A 54 3.87 7.87 7.94
N ARG A 55 4.01 6.88 8.84
CA ARG A 55 5.10 5.89 8.77
C ARG A 55 4.90 4.94 7.60
N LEU A 56 3.66 4.52 7.33
CA LEU A 56 3.34 3.70 6.16
C LEU A 56 3.70 4.42 4.85
N LEU A 57 3.40 5.71 4.76
CA LEU A 57 3.82 6.56 3.64
C LEU A 57 5.34 6.56 3.46
N GLY A 58 6.10 6.85 4.53
CA GLY A 58 7.56 6.90 4.48
C GLY A 58 8.19 5.56 4.08
N VAL A 59 7.72 4.47 4.70
CA VAL A 59 8.19 3.11 4.38
C VAL A 59 7.82 2.73 2.94
N GLY A 60 6.61 3.04 2.49
CA GLY A 60 6.16 2.76 1.13
C GLY A 60 7.02 3.45 0.07
N LEU A 61 7.38 4.72 0.29
CA LEU A 61 8.29 5.46 -0.58
C LEU A 61 9.69 4.83 -0.64
N LEU A 62 10.23 4.42 0.52
CA LEU A 62 11.53 3.73 0.57
C LEU A 62 11.50 2.38 -0.15
N VAL A 63 10.41 1.61 -0.01
CA VAL A 63 10.22 0.34 -0.70
C VAL A 63 10.12 0.53 -2.22
N ALA A 64 9.34 1.51 -2.68
CA ALA A 64 9.20 1.83 -4.11
C ALA A 64 10.50 2.36 -4.72
N LEU A 65 11.26 3.16 -3.98
CA LEU A 65 12.59 3.61 -4.41
C LEU A 65 13.57 2.42 -4.47
N GLY A 66 13.57 1.59 -3.43
CA GLY A 66 14.41 0.41 -3.31
C GLY A 66 14.19 -0.58 -4.45
N SER A 67 12.95 -0.80 -4.90
CA SER A 67 12.66 -1.70 -6.02
C SER A 67 13.32 -1.27 -7.33
N GLY A 68 13.44 0.04 -7.58
CA GLY A 68 14.14 0.57 -8.74
C GLY A 68 15.67 0.51 -8.62
N LEU A 69 16.20 0.69 -7.41
CA LEU A 69 17.64 0.63 -7.13
C LEU A 69 18.23 -0.77 -7.36
N LEU A 70 17.43 -1.83 -7.22
CA LEU A 70 17.86 -3.21 -7.51
C LEU A 70 18.36 -3.40 -8.94
N ALA A 71 17.72 -2.73 -9.91
CA ALA A 71 18.14 -2.75 -11.31
C ALA A 71 19.42 -1.95 -11.54
N SER A 72 19.49 -0.75 -10.94
CA SER A 72 20.67 0.11 -11.04
C SER A 72 21.92 -0.53 -10.43
N ALA A 73 21.78 -1.30 -9.34
CA ALA A 73 22.86 -2.08 -8.76
C ALA A 73 23.43 -3.16 -9.70
N GLN A 74 22.67 -3.57 -10.73
CA GLN A 74 23.11 -4.51 -11.78
C GLN A 74 23.58 -3.79 -13.06
N GLY A 75 23.74 -2.46 -13.03
CA GLY A 75 24.15 -1.67 -14.19
C GLY A 75 23.03 -1.42 -15.21
N LEU A 76 21.78 -1.76 -14.88
CA LEU A 76 20.63 -1.51 -15.73
C LEU A 76 20.00 -0.14 -15.42
N PRO A 77 19.24 0.46 -16.36
CA PRO A 77 18.50 1.68 -16.08
C PRO A 77 17.59 1.56 -14.84
N PHE A 78 17.44 2.64 -14.08
CA PHE A 78 16.54 2.69 -12.93
C PHE A 78 15.11 2.24 -13.32
N LEU A 79 14.46 1.47 -12.44
CA LEU A 79 13.14 0.84 -12.69
C LEU A 79 13.08 -0.15 -13.85
N THR A 80 14.22 -0.67 -14.32
CA THR A 80 14.20 -1.86 -15.20
C THR A 80 13.58 -3.03 -14.44
N ALA A 81 12.57 -3.67 -15.03
CA ALA A 81 11.89 -4.80 -14.41
C ALA A 81 12.82 -6.02 -14.36
N LEU A 82 13.10 -6.48 -13.14
CA LEU A 82 13.85 -7.70 -12.87
C LEU A 82 12.86 -8.83 -12.58
N TRP A 83 13.11 -10.03 -13.09
CA TRP A 83 12.20 -11.17 -12.98
C TRP A 83 12.93 -12.41 -12.44
N TRP A 84 12.35 -13.05 -11.43
CA TRP A 84 12.84 -14.26 -10.79
C TRP A 84 11.70 -15.28 -10.69
N GLY A 85 11.44 -16.01 -11.78
CA GLY A 85 10.42 -17.07 -11.80
C GLY A 85 8.97 -16.57 -11.68
N GLY A 86 8.65 -15.44 -12.31
CA GLY A 86 7.29 -14.88 -12.37
C GLY A 86 6.99 -13.79 -11.33
N LEU A 87 7.81 -13.70 -10.28
CA LEU A 87 7.83 -12.56 -9.35
C LEU A 87 9.02 -11.66 -9.69
N GLY A 88 8.84 -10.35 -9.56
CA GLY A 88 9.85 -9.40 -9.99
C GLY A 88 9.89 -8.12 -9.18
N SER A 89 10.85 -7.25 -9.49
CA SER A 89 10.92 -5.91 -8.91
C SER A 89 9.63 -5.07 -9.09
N PRO A 90 8.78 -5.27 -10.13
CA PRO A 90 7.47 -4.62 -10.18
C PRO A 90 6.53 -5.01 -9.04
N ALA A 91 6.59 -6.24 -8.53
CA ALA A 91 5.80 -6.68 -7.36
C ALA A 91 6.16 -5.87 -6.12
N LEU A 92 7.47 -5.69 -5.91
CA LEU A 92 7.99 -4.92 -4.79
C LEU A 92 7.63 -3.44 -4.92
N PHE A 93 7.67 -2.90 -6.14
CA PHE A 93 7.21 -1.54 -6.41
C PHE A 93 5.73 -1.36 -6.05
N ASP A 94 4.88 -2.31 -6.45
CA ASP A 94 3.44 -2.31 -6.14
C ASP A 94 3.16 -2.41 -4.64
N VAL A 95 3.94 -3.17 -3.88
CA VAL A 95 3.89 -3.17 -2.42
C VAL A 95 4.23 -1.79 -1.85
N GLY A 96 5.25 -1.12 -2.41
CA GLY A 96 5.57 0.26 -2.04
C GLY A 96 4.39 1.21 -2.28
N VAL A 97 3.79 1.15 -3.48
CA VAL A 97 2.58 1.94 -3.83
C VAL A 97 1.42 1.65 -2.90
N PHE A 98 1.16 0.38 -2.59
CA PHE A 98 0.12 -0.05 -1.65
C PHE A 98 0.26 0.64 -0.29
N LEU A 99 1.47 0.63 0.28
CA LEU A 99 1.75 1.28 1.57
C LEU A 99 1.61 2.81 1.50
N VAL A 100 2.11 3.44 0.42
CA VAL A 100 1.95 4.89 0.18
C VAL A 100 0.49 5.28 0.15
N VAL A 101 -0.34 4.56 -0.61
CA VAL A 101 -1.77 4.87 -0.76
C VAL A 101 -2.48 4.77 0.59
N ILE A 102 -2.23 3.72 1.36
CA ILE A 102 -2.80 3.58 2.72
C ILE A 102 -2.37 4.77 3.59
N GLY A 103 -1.09 5.08 3.60
CA GLY A 103 -0.54 6.17 4.40
C GLY A 103 -1.18 7.51 4.07
N VAL A 104 -1.21 7.89 2.79
CA VAL A 104 -1.79 9.17 2.35
C VAL A 104 -3.28 9.25 2.69
N VAL A 105 -4.07 8.26 2.26
CA VAL A 105 -5.52 8.33 2.37
C VAL A 105 -5.97 8.32 3.83
N LEU A 106 -5.35 7.51 4.69
CA LEU A 106 -5.68 7.49 6.11
C LEU A 106 -5.20 8.72 6.85
N THR A 107 -4.02 9.26 6.51
CA THR A 107 -3.56 10.55 7.07
C THR A 107 -4.60 11.63 6.76
N MET A 108 -4.99 11.77 5.50
CA MET A 108 -5.99 12.76 5.08
C MET A 108 -7.35 12.54 5.76
N THR A 109 -7.84 11.30 5.76
CA THR A 109 -9.17 10.95 6.26
C THR A 109 -9.26 11.16 7.77
N PHE A 110 -8.27 10.70 8.53
CA PHE A 110 -8.27 10.86 9.98
C PHE A 110 -8.08 12.33 10.38
N THR A 111 -7.19 13.06 9.70
CA THR A 111 -7.00 14.49 9.95
C THR A 111 -8.29 15.28 9.69
N LEU A 112 -8.99 14.98 8.60
CA LEU A 112 -10.24 15.66 8.27
C LEU A 112 -11.38 15.28 9.23
N ALA A 113 -11.42 14.04 9.71
CA ALA A 113 -12.46 13.57 10.63
C ALA A 113 -12.25 14.07 12.07
N GLU A 114 -11.04 14.52 12.43
CA GLU A 114 -10.70 15.07 13.74
C GLU A 114 -10.69 16.61 13.77
N ALA A 115 -10.84 17.27 12.61
CA ALA A 115 -10.90 18.73 12.45
C ALA A 115 -12.28 19.29 12.80
#